data_AF-A0A6A3IRH7-F1
#
_entry.id   AF-A0A6A3IRH7-F1
#
_cell.length_a   1.000
_cell.length_b   1.000
_cell.length_c   1.000
_cell.angle_alpha   90.00
_cell.angle_beta   90.00
_cell.angle_gamma   90.00
#
_symmetry.space_group_name_H-M   'P 1'
#
loop_
_entity.id
_entity.type
_entity.pdbx_description
1 polymer ?
#
loop_
_entity_poly.entity_id
_entity_poly.type
_entity_poly.pdbx_seq_one_letter_code
_entity_poly.pdbx_strand_id
1 'polypeptide(L)'
;MAPSLTAAALDSTISSQESAQATLSPSSCGSCASDEDQQEELEHLGVADTVLNDDNWSWLRDLLDPVRDADVRKQAKVFFARLFKLQDAAGMEATLSEMETWRGKLGDESERPRERELARALFLLGYDKSMSLAK
;
A
#
# COMPACT_ATOMS: atom_id res chain seq x y z
N MET A 1 15.90 67.80 -21.02
CA MET A 1 14.50 68.09 -21.39
C MET A 1 13.64 66.98 -20.83
N ALA A 2 12.81 67.28 -19.84
CA ALA A 2 11.73 66.42 -19.33
C ALA A 2 10.40 67.13 -19.61
N PRO A 3 9.34 66.38 -19.94
CA PRO A 3 8.14 66.35 -19.10
C PRO A 3 7.56 64.91 -19.00
N SER A 4 7.20 64.43 -17.81
CA SER A 4 5.95 64.64 -17.07
C SER A 4 4.92 63.54 -17.33
N LEU A 5 4.70 62.76 -16.28
CA LEU A 5 3.67 61.74 -16.08
C LEU A 5 2.29 62.39 -16.00
N THR A 6 1.32 61.90 -16.76
CA THR A 6 -0.09 62.28 -16.61
C THR A 6 -0.81 61.28 -15.70
N ALA A 7 -1.22 61.79 -14.55
CA ALA A 7 -2.14 61.18 -13.61
C ALA A 7 -3.57 61.22 -14.16
N ALA A 8 -4.13 60.04 -14.47
CA ALA A 8 -5.58 59.85 -14.62
C ALA A 8 -5.92 58.35 -14.73
N ALA A 9 -5.85 57.63 -13.61
CA ALA A 9 -6.59 56.37 -13.39
C ALA A 9 -6.53 55.97 -11.90
N LEU A 10 -6.69 56.94 -11.00
CA LEU A 10 -6.93 56.69 -9.58
C LEU A 10 -8.26 57.34 -9.21
N ASP A 11 -9.02 56.59 -8.41
CA ASP A 11 -10.28 56.91 -7.74
C ASP A 11 -11.59 56.87 -8.53
N SER A 12 -12.32 55.76 -8.34
CA SER A 12 -13.74 55.64 -7.98
C SER A 12 -14.07 54.13 -8.06
N THR A 13 -14.34 53.37 -7.01
CA THR A 13 -15.30 53.63 -5.94
C THR A 13 -14.99 52.73 -4.74
N ILE A 14 -14.68 53.36 -3.61
CA ILE A 14 -14.76 52.78 -2.27
C ILE A 14 -16.24 52.62 -1.91
N SER A 15 -16.63 51.46 -1.40
CA SER A 15 -17.79 51.35 -0.51
C SER A 15 -17.56 50.26 0.55
N SER A 16 -17.32 50.74 1.78
CA SER A 16 -17.71 50.21 3.09
C SER A 16 -17.31 48.77 3.47
N GLN A 17 -16.37 48.61 4.43
CA GLN A 17 -16.63 48.24 5.85
C GLN A 17 -17.31 46.87 6.00
N GLU A 18 -16.75 45.87 6.69
CA GLU A 18 -16.47 45.89 8.13
C GLU A 18 -15.63 44.67 8.56
N SER A 19 -14.89 44.84 9.65
CA SER A 19 -14.00 43.91 10.34
C SER A 19 -14.56 42.51 10.65
N ALA A 20 -13.73 41.49 10.45
CA ALA A 20 -13.65 40.37 11.40
C ALA A 20 -12.22 39.81 11.43
N GLN A 21 -11.64 39.96 12.61
CA GLN A 21 -10.36 39.44 13.09
C GLN A 21 -10.43 37.90 13.19
N ALA A 22 -9.51 37.17 12.55
CA ALA A 22 -9.02 35.87 13.04
C ALA A 22 -7.77 35.45 12.24
N THR A 23 -6.56 35.59 12.80
CA THR A 23 -5.79 34.50 13.44
C THR A 23 -5.23 33.46 12.45
N LEU A 24 -3.89 33.45 12.38
CA LEU A 24 -2.97 32.35 12.04
C LEU A 24 -3.59 30.97 11.81
N SER A 25 -3.31 30.36 10.65
CA SER A 25 -2.63 29.05 10.55
C SER A 25 -2.37 28.65 9.10
N PRO A 26 -1.16 28.14 8.76
CA PRO A 26 -0.93 27.36 7.56
C PRO A 26 -1.41 25.94 7.82
N SER A 27 -2.62 25.59 7.39
CA SER A 27 -3.10 24.20 7.47
C SER A 27 -2.54 23.39 6.31
N SER A 28 -1.26 23.03 6.41
CA SER A 28 -0.73 21.80 5.81
C SER A 28 -1.06 20.67 6.78
N CYS A 29 -2.14 19.94 6.52
CA CYS A 29 -2.47 18.73 7.27
C CYS A 29 -3.31 17.82 6.38
N GLY A 30 -2.72 16.69 5.96
CA GLY A 30 -3.44 15.64 5.25
C GLY A 30 -2.62 14.84 4.23
N SER A 31 -1.42 14.36 4.58
CA SER A 31 -0.75 13.29 3.81
C SER A 31 0.28 12.51 4.62
N CYS A 32 0.05 12.30 5.93
CA CYS A 32 0.94 11.45 6.72
C CYS A 32 0.58 9.95 6.63
N ALA A 33 -0.64 9.61 6.19
CA ALA A 33 -1.11 8.22 6.14
C ALA A 33 -0.46 7.39 5.01
N SER A 34 -0.04 8.04 3.92
CA SER A 34 0.53 7.33 2.76
C SER A 34 1.97 6.87 3.01
N ASP A 35 2.70 7.56 3.87
CA ASP A 35 4.11 7.27 4.13
C ASP A 35 4.27 6.05 5.05
N GLU A 36 3.34 5.87 6.00
CA GLU A 36 3.34 4.73 6.93
C GLU A 36 3.04 3.42 6.20
N ASP A 37 2.03 3.38 5.33
CA ASP A 37 1.67 2.21 4.54
C ASP A 37 2.79 1.79 3.57
N GLN A 38 3.46 2.77 2.95
CA GLN A 38 4.61 2.51 2.07
C GLN A 38 5.81 1.97 2.84
N GLN A 39 6.08 2.53 4.03
CA GLN A 39 7.19 2.07 4.87
C GLN A 39 6.97 0.64 5.34
N GLU A 40 5.75 0.30 5.80
CA GLU A 40 5.40 -1.05 6.20
C GLU A 40 5.56 -2.04 5.04
N GLU A 41 5.11 -1.67 3.84
CA GLU A 41 5.24 -2.50 2.64
C GLU A 41 6.71 -2.80 2.30
N LEU A 42 7.58 -1.77 2.34
CA LEU A 42 9.02 -1.93 2.10
C LEU A 42 9.69 -2.87 3.12
N GLU A 43 9.28 -2.79 4.38
CA GLU A 43 9.77 -3.70 5.43
C GLU A 43 9.33 -5.14 5.19
N HIS A 44 8.11 -5.35 4.71
CA HIS A 44 7.62 -6.69 4.34
C HIS A 44 8.37 -7.23 3.13
N LEU A 45 8.64 -6.41 2.12
CA LEU A 45 9.42 -6.81 0.95
C LEU A 45 10.86 -7.19 1.32
N GLY A 46 11.51 -6.42 2.18
CA GLY A 46 12.86 -6.75 2.66
C GLY A 46 12.93 -8.07 3.41
N VAL A 47 11.92 -8.36 4.24
CA VAL A 47 11.81 -9.66 4.93
C VAL A 47 11.54 -10.78 3.94
N ALA A 48 10.61 -10.60 3.00
CA ALA A 48 10.31 -11.60 1.99
C ALA A 48 11.57 -11.94 1.17
N ASP A 49 12.30 -10.95 0.67
CA ASP A 49 13.50 -11.17 -0.13
C ASP A 49 14.60 -11.87 0.66
N THR A 50 14.74 -11.58 1.95
CA THR A 50 15.71 -12.26 2.82
C THR A 50 15.32 -13.72 3.06
N VAL A 51 14.06 -13.95 3.46
CA VAL A 51 13.59 -15.29 3.85
C VAL A 51 13.42 -16.21 2.64
N LEU A 52 12.92 -15.69 1.51
CA LEU A 52 12.76 -16.47 0.29
C LEU A 52 14.10 -16.97 -0.26
N ASN A 53 15.22 -16.35 0.10
CA ASN A 53 16.54 -16.81 -0.34
C ASN A 53 17.01 -18.10 0.35
N ASP A 54 16.39 -18.49 1.47
CA ASP A 54 16.66 -19.74 2.16
C ASP A 54 16.10 -20.94 1.36
N ASP A 55 16.84 -22.05 1.35
CA ASP A 55 16.50 -23.25 0.59
C ASP A 55 15.16 -23.89 1.02
N ASN A 56 14.74 -23.67 2.28
CA ASN A 56 13.45 -24.11 2.79
C ASN A 56 12.27 -23.46 2.05
N TRP A 57 12.49 -22.31 1.40
CA TRP A 57 11.49 -21.57 0.64
C TRP A 57 11.73 -21.60 -0.87
N SER A 58 12.64 -22.46 -1.35
CA SER A 58 12.89 -22.69 -2.78
C SER A 58 11.62 -22.97 -3.57
N TRP A 59 10.73 -23.83 -3.06
CA TRP A 59 9.45 -24.13 -3.70
C TRP A 59 8.55 -22.91 -3.91
N LEU A 60 8.59 -21.93 -3.00
CA LEU A 60 7.79 -20.70 -3.12
C LEU A 60 8.44 -19.73 -4.10
N ARG A 61 9.79 -19.70 -4.18
CA ARG A 61 10.50 -19.01 -5.26
C ARG A 61 10.13 -19.60 -6.63
N ASP A 62 10.12 -20.91 -6.76
CA ASP A 62 9.76 -21.61 -8.00
C ASP A 62 8.32 -21.29 -8.46
N LEU A 63 7.41 -20.97 -7.52
CA LEU A 63 6.05 -20.50 -7.83
C LEU A 63 6.00 -19.01 -8.19
N LEU A 64 6.89 -18.18 -7.63
CA LEU A 64 6.97 -16.74 -7.92
C LEU A 64 7.61 -16.43 -9.27
N ASP A 65 8.64 -17.18 -9.65
CA ASP A 65 9.42 -16.97 -10.87
C ASP A 65 8.61 -16.96 -12.18
N PRO A 66 7.62 -17.87 -12.40
CA PRO A 66 6.83 -17.86 -13.62
C PRO A 66 5.76 -16.76 -13.66
N VAL A 67 5.49 -16.06 -12.55
CA VAL A 67 4.50 -14.98 -12.50
C VAL A 67 5.06 -13.72 -13.17
N ARG A 68 4.42 -13.30 -14.27
CA ARG A 68 4.90 -12.17 -15.07
C ARG A 68 4.52 -10.81 -14.49
N ASP A 69 3.37 -10.77 -13.83
CA ASP A 69 2.82 -9.55 -13.26
C ASP A 69 3.64 -9.13 -12.01
N ALA A 70 4.28 -7.97 -12.10
CA ALA A 70 5.15 -7.46 -11.05
C ALA A 70 4.35 -7.10 -9.78
N ASP A 71 3.13 -6.59 -9.93
CA ASP A 71 2.27 -6.23 -8.81
C ASP A 71 1.78 -7.47 -8.08
N VAL A 72 1.46 -8.54 -8.83
CA VAL A 72 1.11 -9.84 -8.24
C VAL A 72 2.28 -10.43 -7.46
N ARG A 73 3.50 -10.40 -8.02
CA ARG A 73 4.70 -10.88 -7.31
C ARG A 73 4.97 -10.06 -6.05
N LYS A 74 4.86 -8.74 -6.14
CA LYS A 74 5.05 -7.83 -5.01
C LYS A 74 4.03 -8.12 -3.90
N GLN A 75 2.75 -8.21 -4.25
CA GLN A 75 1.69 -8.50 -3.30
C GLN A 75 1.85 -9.88 -2.66
N ALA A 76 2.23 -10.89 -3.44
CA ALA A 76 2.52 -12.23 -2.94
C ALA A 76 3.66 -12.24 -1.91
N LYS A 77 4.72 -11.46 -2.15
CA LYS A 77 5.82 -11.28 -1.18
C LYS A 77 5.36 -10.60 0.10
N VAL A 78 4.52 -9.56 0.00
CA VAL A 78 3.93 -8.89 1.17
C VAL A 78 3.11 -9.89 1.99
N PHE A 79 2.22 -10.66 1.36
CA PHE A 79 1.45 -11.69 2.06
C PHE A 79 2.35 -12.74 2.70
N PHE A 80 3.35 -13.24 1.99
CA PHE A 80 4.31 -14.17 2.57
C PHE A 80 5.00 -13.60 3.82
N ALA A 81 5.49 -12.37 3.77
CA ALA A 81 6.12 -11.74 4.92
C ALA A 81 5.15 -11.53 6.10
N ARG A 82 3.89 -11.15 5.84
CA ARG A 82 2.84 -11.07 6.87
C ARG A 82 2.60 -12.44 7.51
N LEU A 83 2.37 -13.47 6.69
CA LEU A 83 2.19 -14.85 7.15
C LEU A 83 3.39 -15.33 7.96
N PHE A 84 4.61 -14.99 7.56
CA PHE A 84 5.83 -15.35 8.27
C PHE A 84 5.94 -14.67 9.64
N LYS A 85 5.66 -13.36 9.72
CA LYS A 85 5.81 -12.55 10.94
C LYS A 85 4.70 -12.78 11.97
N LEU A 86 3.45 -12.98 11.54
CA LEU A 86 2.30 -13.05 12.44
C LEU A 86 2.42 -14.18 13.46
N GLN A 87 2.10 -13.89 14.72
CA GLN A 87 2.17 -14.85 15.83
C GLN A 87 0.83 -15.05 16.53
N ASP A 88 -0.22 -14.32 16.10
CA ASP A 88 -1.54 -14.36 16.69
C ASP A 88 -2.59 -14.82 15.67
N ALA A 89 -3.63 -15.50 16.17
CA ALA A 89 -4.67 -16.07 15.34
C ALA A 89 -5.55 -15.01 14.67
N ALA A 90 -5.79 -13.88 15.32
CA ALA A 90 -6.65 -12.81 14.80
C ALA A 90 -6.02 -12.12 13.58
N GLY A 91 -4.74 -11.76 13.67
CA GLY A 91 -3.97 -11.21 12.55
C GLY A 91 -3.82 -12.21 11.40
N MET A 92 -3.69 -13.51 11.72
CA MET A 92 -3.70 -14.58 10.71
C MET A 92 -5.04 -14.66 9.97
N GLU A 93 -6.16 -14.64 10.68
CA GLU A 93 -7.51 -14.67 10.09
C GLU A 93 -7.79 -13.45 9.22
N ALA A 94 -7.39 -12.26 9.68
CA ALA A 94 -7.48 -11.02 8.90
C ALA A 94 -6.67 -11.11 7.60
N THR A 95 -5.43 -11.61 7.68
CA THR A 95 -4.56 -11.78 6.51
C THR A 95 -5.13 -12.79 5.52
N LEU A 96 -5.65 -13.92 6.00
CA LEU A 96 -6.29 -14.93 5.13
C LEU A 96 -7.51 -14.36 4.41
N SER A 97 -8.34 -13.57 5.10
CA SER A 97 -9.51 -12.90 4.51
C SER A 97 -9.11 -11.90 3.41
N GLU A 98 -8.04 -11.15 3.63
CA GLU A 98 -7.48 -10.24 2.63
C GLU A 98 -6.94 -11.01 1.40
N MET A 99 -6.28 -12.15 1.62
CA MET A 99 -5.78 -13.01 0.55
C MET A 99 -6.89 -13.61 -0.30
N GLU A 100 -8.04 -13.97 0.28
CA GLU A 100 -9.19 -14.43 -0.50
C GLU A 100 -9.75 -13.34 -1.39
N THR A 101 -9.83 -12.12 -0.86
CA THR A 101 -10.24 -10.94 -1.62
C THR A 101 -9.26 -10.66 -2.75
N TRP A 102 -7.97 -10.74 -2.49
CA TRP A 102 -6.93 -10.59 -3.50
C TRP A 102 -6.99 -11.69 -4.57
N ARG A 103 -7.16 -12.96 -4.18
CA ARG A 103 -7.33 -14.11 -5.09
C ARG A 103 -8.52 -13.91 -6.03
N GLY A 104 -9.61 -13.31 -5.55
CA GLY A 104 -10.77 -12.96 -6.37
C GLY A 104 -10.46 -11.92 -7.47
N LYS A 105 -9.45 -11.08 -7.28
CA LYS A 105 -9.02 -10.04 -8.23
C LYS A 105 -8.04 -10.54 -9.30
N LEU A 106 -7.48 -11.75 -9.17
CA LEU A 106 -6.49 -12.30 -10.09
C LEU A 106 -7.06 -12.73 -11.45
N GLY A 107 -8.36 -12.56 -11.72
CA GLY A 107 -8.99 -12.98 -12.98
C GLY A 107 -9.16 -14.51 -13.07
N ASP A 108 -9.61 -15.03 -14.20
CA ASP A 108 -9.99 -16.43 -14.33
C ASP A 108 -8.79 -17.40 -14.29
N GLU A 109 -9.00 -18.58 -13.72
CA GLU A 109 -7.97 -19.61 -13.53
C GLU A 109 -7.42 -20.17 -14.85
N SER A 110 -8.22 -20.15 -15.91
CA SER A 110 -7.80 -20.54 -17.26
C SER A 110 -6.81 -19.53 -17.88
N GLU A 111 -6.91 -18.25 -17.53
CA GLU A 111 -6.08 -17.18 -18.11
C GLU A 111 -4.80 -16.95 -17.30
N ARG A 112 -4.90 -17.07 -15.98
CA ARG A 112 -3.81 -16.80 -15.03
C ARG A 112 -3.58 -17.97 -14.06
N PRO A 113 -3.25 -19.17 -14.57
CA PRO A 113 -3.12 -20.36 -13.74
C PRO A 113 -1.98 -20.25 -12.73
N ARG A 114 -0.88 -19.56 -13.07
CA ARG A 114 0.29 -19.42 -12.19
C ARG A 114 0.03 -18.49 -11.02
N GLU A 115 -0.62 -17.37 -11.27
CA GLU A 115 -1.03 -16.41 -10.25
C GLU A 115 -2.03 -17.05 -9.27
N ARG A 116 -2.97 -17.85 -9.80
CA ARG A 116 -3.94 -18.60 -8.99
C ARG A 116 -3.29 -19.71 -8.17
N GLU A 117 -2.35 -20.44 -8.76
CA GLU A 117 -1.54 -21.47 -8.08
C GLU A 117 -0.74 -20.86 -6.91
N LEU A 118 -0.05 -19.74 -7.16
CA LEU A 118 0.68 -18.98 -6.13
C LEU A 118 -0.23 -18.51 -5.00
N ALA A 119 -1.38 -17.90 -5.33
CA ALA A 119 -2.33 -17.43 -4.33
C ALA A 119 -2.88 -18.59 -3.48
N ARG A 120 -3.12 -19.75 -4.08
CA ARG A 120 -3.59 -20.96 -3.39
C ARG A 120 -2.52 -21.52 -2.47
N ALA A 121 -1.28 -21.58 -2.93
CA ALA A 121 -0.16 -22.07 -2.12
C ALA A 121 0.10 -21.19 -0.89
N LEU A 122 0.09 -19.86 -1.07
CA LEU A 122 0.21 -18.92 0.05
C LEU A 122 -0.96 -19.07 1.03
N PHE A 123 -2.19 -19.22 0.53
CA PHE A 123 -3.36 -19.37 1.40
C PHE A 123 -3.27 -20.65 2.24
N LEU A 124 -2.85 -21.77 1.63
CA LEU A 124 -2.64 -23.03 2.35
C LEU A 124 -1.53 -22.92 3.40
N LEU A 125 -0.44 -22.22 3.09
CA LEU A 125 0.63 -21.95 4.06
C LEU A 125 0.10 -21.16 5.27
N GLY A 126 -0.69 -20.11 5.03
CA GLY A 126 -1.29 -19.33 6.11
C GLY A 126 -2.33 -20.11 6.92
N TYR A 127 -3.13 -20.96 6.26
CA TYR A 127 -4.10 -21.81 6.92
C TYR A 127 -3.44 -22.89 7.79
N ASP A 128 -2.37 -23.53 7.31
CA ASP A 128 -1.60 -24.48 8.12
C ASP A 128 -1.03 -23.82 9.39
N LYS A 129 -0.51 -22.59 9.23
CA LYS A 129 -0.03 -21.80 10.36
C LYS A 129 -1.17 -21.40 11.32
N SER A 130 -2.34 -21.01 10.82
CA SER A 130 -3.49 -20.64 11.68
C SER A 130 -3.94 -21.82 12.55
N MET A 131 -3.93 -23.04 11.99
CA MET A 131 -4.25 -24.28 12.72
C MET A 131 -3.21 -24.61 13.80
N SER A 132 -1.99 -24.13 13.64
CA SER A 132 -0.93 -24.25 14.66
C SER A 132 -1.04 -23.20 15.76
N LEU A 133 -1.58 -22.01 15.46
CA LEU A 133 -1.80 -20.92 16.41
C LEU A 133 -3.09 -21.08 17.24
N ALA A 134 -4.06 -21.84 16.74
CA ALA A 134 -5.32 -22.11 17.43
C ALA A 134 -5.22 -23.21 18.51
N LYS A 135 -4.03 -23.77 18.74
CA LYS A 135 -3.73 -24.78 19.77
C LYS A 135 -3.08 -24.15 20.99
#